data_AF-T2JAV7-F1
#
_entry.id   AF-T2JAV7-F1
#
_cell.length_a   1.000
_cell.length_b   1.000
_cell.length_c   1.000
_cell.angle_alpha   90.00
_cell.angle_beta   90.00
_cell.angle_gamma   90.00
#
_symmetry.space_group_name_H-M   'P 1'
#
loop_
_entity.id
_entity.type
_entity.pdbx_description
1 polymer ?
#
loop_
_entity_poly.entity_id
_entity_poly.type
_entity_poly.pdbx_seq_one_letter_code
_entity_poly.pdbx_strand_id
1 'polypeptide(L)' 'MDYVLVFRPEIRDELDEAYNWYEQQKVGLGDEFIDCIDELLDRICLMPQSYPTVYRDVR' A
#
# COMPACT_ATOMS: atom_id res chain seq x y z
N MET A 1 -12.54 -16.52 2.03
CA MET A 1 -12.48 -15.98 0.66
C MET A 1 -11.10 -15.38 0.54
N ASP A 2 -10.24 -15.92 -0.31
CA ASP A 2 -8.93 -15.35 -0.58
C ASP A 2 -9.07 -14.36 -1.73
N TYR A 3 -8.92 -13.09 -1.43
CA TYR A 3 -8.90 -12.02 -2.44
C TYR A 3 -7.47 -11.83 -2.91
N VAL A 4 -7.29 -11.68 -4.22
CA VAL A 4 -5.98 -11.38 -4.80
C VAL A 4 -5.88 -9.86 -4.96
N LEU A 5 -4.87 -9.27 -4.35
CA LEU A 5 -4.50 -7.88 -4.60
C LEU A 5 -3.79 -7.78 -5.96
N VAL A 6 -4.24 -6.85 -6.78
CA VAL A 6 -3.64 -6.54 -8.08
C VAL A 6 -3.21 -5.09 -8.06
N PHE A 7 -1.92 -4.86 -8.23
CA PHE A 7 -1.37 -3.53 -8.30
C PHE A 7 -1.16 -3.09 -9.74
N ARG A 8 -1.31 -1.79 -9.98
CA ARG A 8 -0.85 -1.19 -11.24
C ARG A 8 0.68 -1.17 -11.28
N PRO A 9 1.31 -1.32 -12.45
CA PRO A 9 2.77 -1.42 -12.54
C PRO A 9 3.50 -0.18 -12.00
N GLU A 10 2.87 1.00 -12.06
CA GLU A 10 3.45 2.26 -11.57
C GLU A 10 3.66 2.27 -10.05
N ILE A 11 2.99 1.39 -9.30
CA ILE A 11 3.11 1.36 -7.83
C ILE A 11 4.53 1.14 -7.35
N ARG A 12 5.35 0.45 -8.16
CA ARG A 12 6.72 0.11 -7.76
C ARG A 12 7.57 1.36 -7.65
N ASP A 13 7.50 2.21 -8.67
CA ASP A 13 8.25 3.47 -8.68
C ASP A 13 7.72 4.42 -7.60
N GLU A 14 6.39 4.48 -7.42
CA GLU A 14 5.76 5.29 -6.37
C GLU A 14 6.17 4.83 -4.95
N LEU A 15 6.23 3.53 -4.70
CA LEU A 15 6.67 2.97 -3.40
C LEU A 15 8.17 3.19 -3.17
N ASP A 16 9.00 2.99 -4.17
CA ASP A 16 10.44 3.23 -4.07
C ASP A 16 10.72 4.72 -3.79
N GLU A 17 10.01 5.64 -4.45
CA GLU A 17 10.11 7.08 -4.19
C GLU A 17 9.69 7.42 -2.75
N ALA A 18 8.53 6.93 -2.31
CA ALA A 18 8.01 7.17 -0.97
C ALA A 18 8.93 6.62 0.12
N TYR A 19 9.36 5.36 -0.01
CA TYR A 19 10.30 4.72 0.91
C TYR A 19 11.57 5.55 1.08
N ASN A 20 12.20 5.94 -0.05
CA ASN A 20 13.42 6.73 -0.02
C ASN A 20 13.21 8.10 0.63
N TRP A 21 12.06 8.74 0.39
CA TRP A 21 11.72 10.00 1.02
C TRP A 21 11.61 9.87 2.54
N TYR A 22 10.93 8.85 3.04
CA TYR A 22 10.79 8.58 4.48
C TYR A 22 12.12 8.24 5.14
N GLU A 23 12.91 7.36 4.53
CA GLU A 23 14.22 6.95 5.06
C GLU A 23 15.21 8.12 5.15
N GLN A 24 15.12 9.09 4.23
CA GLN A 24 15.90 10.32 4.30
C GLN A 24 15.49 11.25 5.45
N GLN A 25 14.24 11.19 5.92
CA GLN A 25 13.80 12.01 7.07
C GLN A 25 14.40 11.49 8.38
N LYS A 26 14.41 10.17 8.55
CA LYS A 26 14.93 9.49 9.73
C LYS A 26 15.25 8.05 9.34
N VAL A 27 16.45 7.60 9.71
CA VAL A 27 16.86 6.20 9.53
C VAL A 27 15.83 5.25 10.15
N GLY A 28 15.38 4.27 9.37
CA GLY A 28 14.35 3.28 9.72
C GLY A 28 12.91 3.72 9.48
N LEU A 29 12.67 4.99 9.09
CA LEU A 29 11.31 5.45 8.81
C LEU A 29 10.78 4.90 7.47
N GLY A 30 11.66 4.54 6.53
CA GLY A 30 11.27 3.81 5.33
C GLY A 30 10.68 2.45 5.67
N ASP A 31 11.29 1.73 6.62
CA ASP A 31 10.78 0.44 7.10
C ASP A 31 9.43 0.60 7.82
N GLU A 32 9.32 1.60 8.72
CA GLU A 32 8.04 1.92 9.41
C GLU A 32 6.92 2.24 8.40
N PHE A 33 7.24 2.85 7.25
CA PHE A 33 6.29 3.12 6.17
C PHE A 33 5.82 1.84 5.47
N ILE A 34 6.73 0.88 5.22
CA ILE A 34 6.36 -0.42 4.62
C ILE A 34 5.49 -1.22 5.57
N ASP A 35 5.81 -1.25 6.86
CA ASP A 35 4.98 -1.92 7.88
C ASP A 35 3.54 -1.37 7.87
N CYS A 36 3.38 -0.04 7.79
CA CYS A 36 2.06 0.59 7.68
C CYS A 36 1.29 0.16 6.42
N ILE A 37 1.99 -0.04 5.30
CA ILE A 37 1.38 -0.51 4.05
C ILE A 37 0.93 -1.96 4.20
N ASP A 38 1.78 -2.83 4.74
CA ASP A 38 1.46 -4.25 4.91
C ASP A 38 0.21 -4.43 5.79
N GLU A 39 0.11 -3.71 6.90
CA GLU A 39 -1.09 -3.71 7.76
C GLU A 39 -2.36 -3.26 7.00
N LEU A 40 -2.22 -2.25 6.14
CA LEU A 40 -3.33 -1.75 5.32
C LEU A 40 -3.76 -2.78 4.27
N LEU A 41 -2.80 -3.44 3.61
CA LEU A 41 -3.08 -4.47 2.60
C LEU A 41 -3.77 -5.68 3.23
N ASP A 42 -3.33 -6.11 4.42
CA ASP A 42 -3.98 -7.17 5.20
C ASP A 42 -5.44 -6.80 5.52
N ARG A 43 -5.68 -5.55 5.92
CA ARG A 43 -7.05 -5.07 6.19
C ARG A 43 -7.91 -5.07 4.94
N ILE A 44 -7.38 -4.67 3.78
CA ILE A 44 -8.10 -4.70 2.50
C ILE A 44 -8.45 -6.15 2.14
N CYS A 45 -7.52 -7.09 2.31
CA CYS A 45 -7.76 -8.51 2.08
C CYS A 45 -8.86 -9.08 2.99
N LEU A 46 -8.88 -8.71 4.27
CA LEU A 46 -9.89 -9.14 5.24
C LEU A 46 -11.26 -8.50 4.99
N MET A 47 -11.29 -7.25 4.53
CA MET A 47 -12.51 -6.47 4.34
C MET A 47 -12.47 -5.67 3.02
N PRO A 48 -12.56 -6.31 1.84
CA PRO A 48 -12.34 -5.66 0.54
C PRO A 48 -13.43 -4.64 0.16
N GLN A 49 -14.56 -4.64 0.87
CA GLN A 49 -15.63 -3.65 0.69
C GLN A 49 -15.58 -2.52 1.74
N SER A 50 -14.54 -2.46 2.57
CA SER A 50 -14.42 -1.43 3.61
C SER A 50 -14.12 -0.03 3.06
N TYR A 51 -13.52 0.05 1.87
CA TYR A 51 -13.22 1.30 1.17
C TYR A 51 -14.15 1.52 -0.04
N PRO A 52 -14.50 2.78 -0.36
CA PRO A 52 -15.37 3.10 -1.49
C PRO A 52 -14.68 2.84 -2.83
N THR A 53 -15.46 2.51 -3.86
CA THR A 53 -14.95 2.50 -5.23
C THR A 53 -14.60 3.92 -5.66
N VAL A 54 -13.36 4.11 -6.10
CA VAL A 54 -12.85 5.41 -6.54
C VAL A 54 -12.85 5.54 -8.06
N TYR A 55 -12.70 4.43 -8.80
CA TYR A 55 -12.73 4.43 -10.26
C TYR A 55 -13.09 3.05 -10.81
N ARG A 56 -14.22 2.94 -11.53
CA ARG A 56 -14.72 1.66 -12.08
C ARG A 56 -14.84 0.56 -11.02
N ASP A 57 -13.93 -0.40 -10.99
CA ASP A 57 -13.85 -1.52 -10.05
C ASP A 57 -12.70 -1.37 -9.04
N VAL A 58 -11.94 -0.25 -9.12
CA VAL A 58 -10.85 0.09 -8.20
C VAL A 58 -11.40 0.67 -6.90
N ARG A 59 -10.90 0.16 -5.78
CA ARG A 59 -11.17 0.58 -4.40
C ARG A 59 -9.87 0.86 -3.67
#